data_AF-A0A328A9H7-F1
#
_entry.id   AF-A0A328A9H7-F1
#
_cell.length_a   1.000
_cell.length_b   1.000
_cell.length_c   1.000
_cell.angle_alpha   90.00
_cell.angle_beta   90.00
_cell.angle_gamma   90.00
#
_symmetry.space_group_name_H-M   'P 1'
#
loop_
_entity.id
_entity.type
_entity.pdbx_description
1 polymer ?
#
loop_
_entity_poly.entity_id
_entity_poly.type
_entity_poly.pdbx_seq_one_letter_code
_entity_poly.pdbx_strand_id
1 'polypeptide(L)'
;MVWLQTELGKGTGDTAQSWSEALLGSLNFWGLLEGTHLISLMLFAGTIFVVDLRLLGVTFRRTPVSVVSDRVLPLTVAGFLMVIATGLLLFFAKPLFYYHNLWFRAKMVFLVLAMINIAVFHFRVQRNQAAWDGYERPPASARASAALSLLAWLCVITMGRFIAYDWFECGKPIPHLVNVLQECKVSEKGAVDKEDMTKLSGATVSGGQGQ
;
A
#
# COMPACT_ATOMS: atom_id res chain seq x y z
N MET A 1 -8.85 -20.07 2.14
CA MET A 1 -7.50 -19.55 2.44
C MET A 1 -6.88 -20.14 3.72
N VAL A 2 -7.67 -20.72 4.62
CA VAL A 2 -7.16 -21.38 5.86
C VAL A 2 -6.14 -22.49 5.56
N TRP A 3 -6.38 -23.31 4.52
CA TRP A 3 -5.48 -24.41 4.14
C TRP A 3 -4.05 -23.94 3.81
N LEU A 4 -3.89 -22.72 3.27
CA LEU A 4 -2.58 -22.17 2.92
C LEU A 4 -1.74 -21.85 4.17
N GLN A 5 -2.41 -21.52 5.28
CA GLN A 5 -1.79 -21.12 6.52
C GLN A 5 -1.51 -22.33 7.45
N THR A 6 -2.38 -23.35 7.44
CA THR A 6 -2.29 -24.49 8.36
C THR A 6 -1.71 -25.76 7.74
N GLU A 7 -1.93 -26.01 6.44
CA GLU A 7 -1.58 -27.29 5.80
C GLU A 7 -0.33 -27.20 4.92
N LEU A 8 -0.02 -26.03 4.36
CA LEU A 8 1.11 -25.90 3.43
C LEU A 8 2.45 -26.09 4.15
N GLY A 9 3.17 -27.15 3.79
CA GLY A 9 4.50 -27.43 4.34
C GLY A 9 4.52 -28.06 5.73
N LYS A 10 3.37 -28.50 6.25
CA LYS A 10 3.26 -29.20 7.52
C LYS A 10 3.88 -30.61 7.39
N GLY A 11 4.89 -30.91 8.21
CA GLY A 11 5.48 -32.25 8.29
C GLY A 11 4.49 -33.27 8.89
N THR A 12 4.71 -34.57 8.68
CA THR A 12 3.80 -35.66 9.10
C THR A 12 3.79 -35.96 10.61
N GLY A 13 4.14 -34.98 11.45
CA GLY A 13 4.15 -35.11 12.91
C GLY A 13 3.16 -34.16 13.58
N ASP A 14 2.56 -34.59 14.69
CA ASP A 14 1.51 -33.84 15.40
C ASP A 14 1.99 -32.47 15.96
N THR A 15 3.30 -32.25 16.06
CA THR A 15 3.95 -30.99 16.49
C THR A 15 4.62 -30.22 15.34
N ALA A 16 4.45 -30.66 14.09
CA ALA A 16 5.10 -30.02 12.94
C ALA A 16 4.45 -28.65 12.67
N GLN A 17 5.25 -27.59 12.82
CA GLN A 17 4.86 -26.23 12.48
C GLN A 17 4.71 -26.10 10.96
N SER A 18 3.70 -25.37 10.50
CA SER A 18 3.60 -25.01 9.08
C SER A 18 4.75 -24.08 8.69
N TRP A 19 5.06 -23.96 7.39
CA TRP A 19 6.11 -23.03 6.94
C TRP A 19 5.84 -21.58 7.39
N SER A 20 4.56 -21.21 7.50
CA SER A 20 4.11 -19.92 8.04
C SER A 20 4.48 -19.75 9.51
N GLU A 21 4.28 -20.78 10.34
CA GLU A 21 4.58 -20.74 11.78
C GLU A 21 6.08 -20.79 12.05
N ALA A 22 6.84 -21.55 11.25
CA ALA A 22 8.31 -21.58 11.32
C ALA A 22 8.92 -20.21 10.96
N LEU A 23 8.36 -19.52 9.95
CA LEU A 23 8.73 -18.15 9.58
C LEU A 23 8.46 -17.14 10.72
N LEU A 24 7.37 -17.33 11.48
CA LEU A 24 6.98 -16.47 12.60
C LEU A 24 7.78 -16.76 13.89
N GLY A 25 8.19 -18.01 14.13
CA GLY A 25 8.92 -18.44 15.34
C GLY A 25 10.42 -18.11 15.34
N SER A 26 11.00 -17.78 14.19
CA SER A 26 12.39 -17.35 14.06
C SER A 26 12.54 -15.89 14.55
N LEU A 27 12.99 -15.71 15.79
CA LEU A 27 12.97 -14.48 16.60
C LEU A 27 13.43 -13.14 15.97
N ASN A 28 13.95 -13.09 14.73
CA ASN A 28 14.33 -11.85 14.02
C ASN A 28 13.92 -11.80 12.54
N PHE A 29 13.35 -12.87 11.98
CA PHE A 29 13.12 -12.95 10.54
C PHE A 29 11.99 -12.02 10.07
N TRP A 30 10.93 -11.88 10.87
CA TRP A 30 9.83 -10.95 10.56
C TRP A 30 10.31 -9.50 10.45
N GLY A 31 11.07 -9.02 11.44
CA GLY A 31 11.60 -7.65 11.44
C GLY A 31 12.59 -7.41 10.29
N LEU A 32 13.42 -8.40 9.96
CA LEU A 32 14.30 -8.34 8.80
C LEU A 32 13.52 -8.29 7.48
N LEU A 33 12.45 -9.08 7.34
CA LEU A 33 11.59 -9.04 6.15
C LEU A 33 10.89 -7.69 6.00
N GLU A 34 10.29 -7.20 7.08
CA GLU A 34 9.61 -5.90 7.08
C GLU A 34 10.59 -4.76 6.78
N GLY A 35 11.76 -4.76 7.43
CA GLY A 35 12.82 -3.78 7.17
C GLY A 35 13.36 -3.84 5.75
N THR A 36 13.63 -5.04 5.23
CA THR A 36 14.09 -5.21 3.84
C THR A 36 13.03 -4.74 2.86
N HIS A 37 11.77 -5.07 3.10
CA HIS A 37 10.65 -4.61 2.26
C HIS A 37 10.58 -3.08 2.19
N LEU A 38 10.71 -2.40 3.33
CA LEU A 38 10.69 -0.94 3.39
C LEU A 38 11.90 -0.31 2.67
N ILE A 39 13.09 -0.88 2.82
CA ILE A 39 14.30 -0.42 2.11
C ILE A 39 14.15 -0.59 0.60
N SER A 40 13.70 -1.76 0.15
CA SER A 40 13.43 -2.03 -1.27
C SER A 40 12.36 -1.08 -1.83
N LEU A 41 11.31 -0.82 -1.05
CA LEU A 41 10.26 0.13 -1.42
C LEU A 41 10.81 1.55 -1.52
N MET A 42 11.64 1.99 -0.58
CA MET A 42 12.28 3.31 -0.63
C MET A 42 13.23 3.44 -1.82
N LEU A 43 13.98 2.39 -2.15
CA LEU A 43 14.83 2.37 -3.34
C LEU A 43 13.98 2.52 -4.61
N PHE A 44 12.94 1.70 -4.74
CA PHE A 44 12.06 1.72 -5.90
C PHE A 44 11.28 3.04 -6.05
N ALA A 45 10.54 3.44 -5.02
CA ALA A 45 9.78 4.70 -5.02
C ALA A 45 10.70 5.91 -5.16
N GLY A 46 11.89 5.88 -4.54
CA GLY A 46 12.90 6.93 -4.65
C GLY A 46 13.39 7.12 -6.08
N THR A 47 13.65 6.04 -6.82
CA THR A 47 14.02 6.13 -8.25
C THR A 47 12.92 6.76 -9.09
N ILE A 48 11.66 6.41 -8.84
CA ILE A 48 10.50 7.02 -9.53
C ILE A 48 10.41 8.51 -9.20
N PHE A 49 10.59 8.89 -7.93
CA PHE A 49 10.54 10.29 -7.49
C PHE A 49 11.60 11.14 -8.18
N VAL A 50 12.81 10.61 -8.38
CA VAL A 50 13.86 11.32 -9.11
C VAL A 50 13.44 11.63 -10.55
N VAL A 51 12.82 10.67 -11.24
CA VAL A 51 12.30 10.87 -12.61
C VAL A 51 11.13 11.84 -12.62
N ASP A 52 10.17 11.70 -11.70
CA ASP A 52 8.99 12.56 -11.64
C ASP A 52 9.36 14.02 -11.31
N LEU A 53 10.30 14.25 -10.39
CA LEU A 53 10.82 15.60 -10.09
C LEU A 53 11.58 16.21 -11.26
N ARG A 54 12.28 15.38 -12.05
CA ARG A 54 12.92 15.83 -13.29
C ARG A 54 11.87 16.20 -14.34
N LEU A 55 10.83 15.39 -14.50
CA LEU A 55 9.71 15.64 -15.43
C LEU A 55 8.94 16.91 -15.07
N LEU A 56 8.78 17.19 -13.77
CA LEU A 56 8.18 18.43 -13.27
C LEU A 56 9.07 19.67 -13.49
N GLY A 57 10.34 19.47 -13.85
CA GLY A 57 11.31 20.56 -14.04
C GLY A 57 11.78 21.16 -12.72
N VAL A 58 11.78 20.41 -11.62
CA VAL A 58 12.30 20.85 -10.32
C VAL A 58 13.79 20.52 -10.21
N THR A 59 14.19 19.32 -10.64
CA THR A 59 15.53 18.75 -10.47
C THR A 59 16.20 18.46 -11.84
N PHE A 60 17.54 18.44 -11.90
CA PHE A 60 18.38 18.13 -13.08
C PHE A 60 17.97 18.84 -14.40
N ARG A 61 17.60 20.13 -14.33
CA ARG A 61 17.09 20.92 -15.49
C ARG A 61 17.96 20.90 -16.76
N ARG A 62 19.27 20.72 -16.60
CA ARG A 62 20.26 20.74 -17.69
C ARG A 62 20.55 19.37 -18.30
N THR A 63 20.02 18.29 -17.73
CA THR A 63 20.29 16.92 -18.19
C THR A 63 19.05 16.38 -18.91
N PRO A 64 19.17 15.81 -20.12
CA PRO A 64 18.03 15.23 -20.82
C PRO A 64 17.36 14.13 -19.99
N VAL A 65 16.05 13.99 -20.16
CA VAL A 65 15.22 13.07 -19.35
C VAL A 65 15.62 11.61 -19.59
N SER A 66 15.97 11.26 -20.83
CA SER A 66 16.47 9.93 -21.23
C SER A 66 17.69 9.48 -20.41
N VAL A 67 18.71 10.33 -20.31
CA VAL A 67 19.96 10.00 -19.60
C VAL A 67 19.72 9.77 -18.11
N VAL A 68 18.79 10.52 -17.50
CA VAL A 68 18.41 10.30 -16.10
C VAL A 68 17.68 8.96 -15.98
N SER A 69 16.68 8.73 -16.83
CA SER A 69 15.86 7.51 -16.84
C SER A 69 16.71 6.24 -17.04
N ASP A 70 17.62 6.24 -18.00
CA ASP A 70 18.46 5.07 -18.31
C ASP A 70 19.38 4.68 -17.15
N ARG A 71 19.86 5.66 -16.38
CA ARG A 71 20.70 5.41 -15.21
C ARG A 71 19.92 4.88 -14.01
N VAL A 72 18.68 5.31 -13.83
CA VAL A 72 17.84 4.87 -12.70
C VAL A 72 17.07 3.58 -13.02
N LEU A 73 16.86 3.25 -14.29
CA LEU A 73 16.17 2.02 -14.72
C LEU A 73 16.73 0.73 -14.10
N PRO A 74 18.06 0.46 -14.07
CA PRO A 74 18.58 -0.76 -13.43
C PRO A 74 18.28 -0.81 -11.93
N LEU A 75 18.38 0.32 -11.20
CA LEU A 75 18.02 0.39 -9.79
C LEU A 75 16.51 0.21 -9.58
N THR A 76 15.71 0.76 -10.49
CA THR A 76 14.25 0.64 -10.47
C THR A 76 13.84 -0.82 -10.61
N VAL A 77 14.42 -1.55 -11.57
CA VAL A 77 14.15 -2.98 -11.79
C VAL A 77 14.61 -3.82 -10.59
N ALA A 78 15.81 -3.56 -10.07
CA ALA A 78 16.31 -4.28 -8.89
C ALA A 78 15.42 -4.06 -7.66
N GLY A 79 15.04 -2.81 -7.38
CA GLY A 79 14.12 -2.46 -6.30
C GLY A 79 12.74 -3.08 -6.48
N PHE A 80 12.23 -3.11 -7.72
CA PHE A 80 10.93 -3.72 -8.05
C PHE A 80 10.90 -5.23 -7.79
N LEU A 81 11.93 -5.96 -8.22
CA LEU A 81 12.01 -7.41 -7.97
C LEU A 81 12.08 -7.71 -6.47
N MET A 82 12.86 -6.92 -5.73
CA MET A 82 13.05 -7.11 -4.29
C MET A 82 11.79 -6.76 -3.50
N VAL A 83 11.07 -5.70 -3.86
CA VAL A 83 9.81 -5.32 -3.18
C VAL A 83 8.69 -6.33 -3.45
N ILE A 84 8.64 -6.93 -4.65
CA ILE A 84 7.69 -8.01 -4.95
C ILE A 84 8.02 -9.26 -4.15
N ALA A 85 9.27 -9.71 -4.18
CA ALA A 85 9.67 -10.93 -3.48
C ALA A 85 9.39 -10.85 -1.97
N THR A 86 9.79 -9.73 -1.34
CA THR A 86 9.55 -9.49 0.09
C THR A 86 8.07 -9.27 0.39
N GLY A 87 7.34 -8.55 -0.46
CA GLY A 87 5.91 -8.30 -0.29
C GLY A 87 5.06 -9.57 -0.34
N LEU A 88 5.37 -10.48 -1.27
CA LEU A 88 4.72 -11.79 -1.35
C LEU A 88 5.01 -12.65 -0.12
N LEU A 89 6.25 -12.60 0.39
CA LEU A 89 6.62 -13.33 1.61
C LEU A 89 5.86 -12.81 2.85
N LEU A 90 5.75 -11.50 2.99
CA LEU A 90 4.97 -10.86 4.07
C LEU A 90 3.49 -11.22 3.97
N PHE A 91 2.93 -11.21 2.75
CA PHE A 91 1.54 -11.61 2.53
C PHE A 91 1.30 -13.08 2.88
N PHE A 92 2.23 -13.96 2.49
CA PHE A 92 2.14 -15.40 2.76
C PHE A 92 2.20 -15.74 4.25
N ALA A 93 2.90 -14.93 5.05
CA ALA A 93 3.03 -15.14 6.48
C ALA A 93 1.74 -14.84 7.28
N LYS A 94 0.89 -13.91 6.84
CA LYS A 94 -0.40 -13.58 7.50
C LYS A 94 -1.52 -13.24 6.50
N PRO A 95 -1.93 -14.18 5.64
CA PRO A 95 -2.81 -13.88 4.51
C PRO A 95 -4.22 -13.42 4.94
N LEU A 96 -4.76 -13.98 6.03
CA LEU A 96 -6.09 -13.63 6.52
C LEU A 96 -6.15 -12.21 7.12
N PHE A 97 -5.08 -11.78 7.79
CA PHE A 97 -4.99 -10.44 8.38
C PHE A 97 -4.95 -9.36 7.30
N TYR A 98 -4.11 -9.54 6.27
CA TYR A 98 -3.99 -8.56 5.19
C TYR A 98 -5.23 -8.51 4.29
N TYR A 99 -5.92 -9.63 4.04
CA TYR A 99 -7.06 -9.66 3.14
C TYR A 99 -8.29 -8.89 3.66
N HIS A 100 -8.51 -8.94 4.98
CA HIS A 100 -9.63 -8.28 5.64
C HIS A 100 -9.37 -6.81 5.97
N ASN A 101 -8.10 -6.38 5.93
CA ASN A 101 -7.72 -5.01 6.24
C ASN A 101 -8.05 -4.06 5.06
N LEU A 102 -8.87 -3.05 5.34
CA LEU A 102 -9.28 -2.05 4.34
C LEU A 102 -8.09 -1.29 3.76
N TRP A 103 -7.09 -0.96 4.58
CA TRP A 103 -5.91 -0.21 4.15
C TRP A 103 -5.06 -0.99 3.16
N PHE A 104 -4.99 -2.31 3.31
CA PHE A 104 -4.33 -3.18 2.34
C PHE A 104 -5.08 -3.17 0.99
N ARG A 105 -6.42 -3.27 1.00
CA ARG A 105 -7.23 -3.17 -0.23
C ARG A 105 -7.07 -1.82 -0.91
N ALA A 106 -7.11 -0.73 -0.15
CA ALA A 106 -6.87 0.62 -0.66
C ALA A 106 -5.48 0.73 -1.30
N LYS A 107 -4.43 0.24 -0.62
CA LYS A 107 -3.06 0.19 -1.16
C LYS A 107 -3.01 -0.56 -2.49
N MET A 108 -3.71 -1.68 -2.63
CA MET A 108 -3.78 -2.43 -3.90
C MET A 108 -4.44 -1.63 -5.02
N VAL A 109 -5.51 -0.88 -4.74
CA VAL A 109 -6.15 0.00 -5.74
C VAL A 109 -5.19 1.09 -6.20
N PHE A 110 -4.48 1.76 -5.28
CA PHE A 110 -3.50 2.78 -5.63
C PHE A 110 -2.30 2.20 -6.41
N LEU A 111 -1.86 0.97 -6.10
CA LEU A 111 -0.84 0.28 -6.88
C LEU A 111 -1.30 0.03 -8.32
N VAL A 112 -2.54 -0.43 -8.52
CA VAL A 112 -3.10 -0.63 -9.86
C VAL A 112 -3.18 0.70 -10.61
N LEU A 113 -3.63 1.77 -9.96
CA LEU A 113 -3.65 3.12 -10.55
C LEU A 113 -2.24 3.61 -10.93
N ALA A 114 -1.24 3.38 -10.09
CA ALA A 114 0.15 3.72 -10.39
C ALA A 114 0.68 2.92 -11.60
N MET A 115 0.37 1.63 -11.69
CA MET A 115 0.73 0.77 -12.83
C MET A 115 0.08 1.25 -14.13
N ILE A 116 -1.20 1.63 -14.09
CA ILE A 116 -1.90 2.21 -15.24
C ILE A 116 -1.23 3.53 -15.65
N ASN A 117 -0.89 4.40 -14.70
CA ASN A 117 -0.21 5.66 -14.99
C ASN A 117 1.17 5.44 -15.65
N ILE A 118 1.96 4.48 -15.15
CA ILE A 118 3.25 4.09 -15.74
C ILE A 118 3.05 3.56 -17.17
N ALA A 119 2.07 2.69 -17.39
CA ALA A 119 1.78 2.18 -18.73
C ALA A 119 1.37 3.32 -19.67
N VAL A 120 0.48 4.22 -19.25
CA VAL A 120 0.08 5.39 -20.04
C VAL A 120 1.27 6.29 -20.36
N PHE A 121 2.15 6.53 -19.39
CA PHE A 121 3.38 7.31 -19.59
C PHE A 121 4.30 6.63 -20.63
N HIS A 122 4.54 5.32 -20.48
CA HIS A 122 5.39 4.57 -21.40
C HIS A 122 4.81 4.48 -22.83
N PHE A 123 3.49 4.35 -22.98
CA PHE A 123 2.87 4.22 -24.31
C PHE A 123 2.62 5.56 -25.01
N ARG A 124 2.16 6.60 -24.30
CA ARG A 124 1.85 7.92 -24.89
C ARG A 124 3.02 8.89 -24.83
N VAL A 125 3.65 9.02 -23.67
CA VAL A 125 4.58 10.11 -23.39
C VAL A 125 5.97 9.76 -23.91
N GLN A 126 6.44 8.53 -23.67
CA GLN A 126 7.74 8.07 -24.17
C GLN A 126 7.81 8.03 -25.70
N ARG A 127 6.69 7.75 -26.40
CA ARG A 127 6.64 7.77 -27.87
C ARG A 127 6.98 9.15 -28.46
N ASN A 128 6.63 10.22 -27.74
CA ASN A 128 6.94 11.59 -28.13
C ASN A 128 8.20 12.14 -27.45
N GLN A 129 8.89 11.34 -26.63
CA GLN A 129 10.00 11.80 -25.79
C GLN A 129 11.14 12.40 -26.60
N ALA A 130 11.48 11.80 -27.74
CA ALA A 130 12.55 12.30 -28.61
C ALA A 130 12.34 13.77 -29.05
N ALA A 131 11.09 14.26 -29.10
CA ALA A 131 10.78 15.63 -29.49
C ALA A 131 10.99 16.66 -28.37
N TRP A 132 11.02 16.25 -27.10
CA TRP A 132 11.10 17.16 -25.95
C TRP A 132 12.16 16.81 -24.90
N ASP A 133 12.96 15.79 -25.16
CA ASP A 133 13.96 15.24 -24.23
C ASP A 133 15.00 16.28 -23.76
N GLY A 134 15.31 17.25 -24.63
CA GLY A 134 16.26 18.34 -24.34
C GLY A 134 15.63 19.61 -23.75
N TYR A 135 14.31 19.70 -23.63
CA TYR A 135 13.68 20.91 -23.08
C TYR A 135 13.86 20.99 -21.57
N GLU A 136 14.14 22.19 -21.06
CA GLU A 136 14.21 22.44 -19.61
C GLU A 136 12.87 22.13 -18.91
N ARG A 137 11.76 22.32 -19.63
CA ARG A 137 10.39 22.04 -19.17
C ARG A 137 9.68 21.09 -20.15
N PRO A 138 9.44 19.83 -19.75
CA PRO A 138 8.65 18.87 -20.52
C PRO A 138 7.20 19.35 -20.73
N PRO A 139 6.48 18.80 -21.73
CA PRO A 139 5.10 19.17 -22.03
C PRO A 139 4.17 18.96 -20.82
N ALA A 140 3.08 19.73 -20.77
CA ALA A 140 2.14 19.74 -19.65
C ALA A 140 1.55 18.34 -19.34
N SER A 141 1.37 17.50 -20.36
CA SER A 141 0.92 16.12 -20.19
C SER A 141 1.91 15.25 -19.41
N ALA A 142 3.21 15.36 -19.69
CA ALA A 142 4.27 14.63 -18.98
C ALA A 142 4.41 15.11 -17.52
N ARG A 143 4.20 16.41 -17.29
CA ARG A 143 4.18 17.00 -15.95
C ARG A 143 2.98 16.53 -15.12
N ALA A 144 1.80 16.46 -15.74
CA ALA A 144 0.59 15.98 -15.08
C ALA A 144 0.71 14.50 -14.68
N SER A 145 1.25 13.64 -15.55
CA SER A 145 1.49 12.23 -15.22
C SER A 145 2.51 12.05 -14.10
N ALA A 146 3.56 12.87 -14.07
CA ALA A 146 4.56 12.86 -13.00
C ALA A 146 3.98 13.30 -11.65
N ALA A 147 3.13 14.34 -11.64
CA ALA A 147 2.43 14.77 -10.43
C ALA A 147 1.47 13.68 -9.91
N LEU A 148 0.72 13.04 -10.81
CA LEU A 148 -0.19 11.95 -10.45
C LEU A 148 0.56 10.74 -9.89
N SER A 149 1.70 10.39 -10.50
CA SER A 149 2.60 9.32 -10.04
C SER A 149 3.09 9.59 -8.61
N LEU A 150 3.64 10.79 -8.36
CA LEU A 150 4.10 11.20 -7.02
C LEU A 150 3.00 11.08 -5.97
N LEU A 151 1.81 11.61 -6.27
CA LEU A 151 0.67 11.53 -5.35
C LEU A 151 0.25 10.08 -5.09
N ALA A 152 0.15 9.26 -6.13
CA ALA A 152 -0.21 7.86 -5.99
C ALA A 152 0.79 7.10 -5.10
N TRP A 153 2.09 7.30 -5.31
CA TRP A 153 3.14 6.66 -4.50
C TRP A 153 3.17 7.16 -3.06
N LEU A 154 2.95 8.45 -2.81
CA LEU A 154 2.80 8.99 -1.46
C LEU A 154 1.59 8.36 -0.74
N CYS A 155 0.48 8.19 -1.44
CA CYS A 155 -0.68 7.45 -0.93
C CYS A 155 -0.32 5.99 -0.62
N VAL A 156 0.35 5.26 -1.52
CA VAL A 156 0.77 3.87 -1.30
C VAL A 156 1.66 3.74 -0.05
N ILE A 157 2.60 4.66 0.16
CA ILE A 157 3.50 4.66 1.33
C ILE A 157 2.73 4.94 2.62
N THR A 158 1.89 5.99 2.61
CA THR A 158 1.10 6.37 3.79
C THR A 158 0.08 5.29 4.16
N MET A 159 -0.70 4.77 3.21
CA MET A 159 -1.57 3.62 3.43
C MET A 159 -0.80 2.40 3.94
N GLY A 160 0.40 2.13 3.40
CA GLY A 160 1.25 1.03 3.84
C GLY A 160 1.60 1.13 5.33
N ARG A 161 1.86 2.34 5.83
CA ARG A 161 2.12 2.56 7.26
C ARG A 161 0.84 2.48 8.10
N PHE A 162 -0.29 2.95 7.58
CA PHE A 162 -1.58 2.84 8.25
C PHE A 162 -2.06 1.40 8.45
N ILE A 163 -1.54 0.41 7.70
CA ILE A 163 -1.82 -1.03 7.97
C ILE A 163 -1.40 -1.43 9.39
N ALA A 164 -0.31 -0.85 9.93
CA ALA A 164 0.13 -1.12 11.30
C ALA A 164 -0.72 -0.40 12.35
N TYR A 165 -1.44 0.66 11.96
CA TYR A 165 -2.32 1.44 12.81
C TYR A 165 -3.76 1.02 12.50
N ASP A 166 -4.16 -0.18 12.95
CA ASP A 166 -5.46 -0.77 12.66
C ASP A 166 -6.61 0.00 13.36
N TRP A 167 -6.98 1.12 12.75
CA TRP A 167 -8.03 2.02 13.24
C TRP A 167 -9.43 1.47 12.90
N PHE A 168 -9.54 0.67 11.84
CA PHE A 168 -10.80 0.16 11.28
C PHE A 168 -10.94 -1.35 11.48
N GLU A 169 -10.89 -1.81 12.73
CA GLU A 169 -11.15 -3.20 13.09
C GLU A 169 -12.65 -3.47 13.29
N CYS A 170 -13.14 -4.65 12.91
CA CYS A 170 -14.51 -5.08 13.25
C CYS A 170 -14.71 -5.04 14.77
N GLY A 171 -15.73 -4.32 15.25
CA GLY A 171 -16.06 -4.19 16.68
C GLY A 171 -15.91 -2.78 17.25
N LYS A 172 -15.29 -1.85 16.51
CA LYS A 172 -15.33 -0.40 16.81
C LYS A 172 -16.55 0.25 16.12
N PRO A 173 -17.09 1.39 16.58
CA PRO A 173 -18.17 2.08 15.87
C PRO A 173 -17.64 2.66 14.55
N ILE A 174 -17.85 1.93 13.44
CA ILE A 174 -17.43 2.30 12.08
C ILE A 174 -18.65 2.56 11.17
N PRO A 175 -18.52 3.44 10.15
CA PRO A 175 -19.59 3.73 9.20
C PRO A 175 -20.06 2.47 8.45
N HIS A 176 -21.36 2.35 8.16
CA HIS A 176 -21.95 1.19 7.48
C HIS A 176 -21.26 0.80 6.17
N LEU A 177 -20.86 1.79 5.36
CA LEU A 177 -20.13 1.59 4.10
C LEU A 177 -18.80 0.83 4.30
N VAL A 178 -18.11 1.11 5.41
CA VAL A 178 -16.83 0.49 5.76
C VAL A 178 -17.02 -0.94 6.24
N ASN A 179 -18.08 -1.21 7.01
CA ASN A 179 -18.46 -2.57 7.43
C ASN A 179 -18.75 -3.51 6.24
N VAL A 180 -19.47 -3.00 5.23
CA VAL A 180 -19.78 -3.76 4.01
C VAL A 180 -18.51 -4.01 3.20
N LEU A 181 -17.64 -3.01 3.06
CA LEU A 181 -16.36 -3.15 2.34
C LEU A 181 -15.38 -4.12 3.02
N GLN A 182 -15.47 -4.29 4.34
CA GLN A 182 -14.63 -5.23 5.09
C GLN A 182 -15.25 -6.62 5.21
N GLU A 183 -16.50 -6.87 4.83
CA GLU A 183 -17.19 -8.15 5.09
C GLU A 183 -17.19 -8.54 6.58
N CYS A 184 -17.27 -7.57 7.49
CA CYS A 184 -17.45 -7.85 8.91
C CYS A 184 -18.81 -8.53 9.13
N LYS A 185 -18.85 -9.66 9.85
CA LYS A 185 -20.10 -10.18 10.42
C LYS A 185 -20.67 -9.08 11.31
N VAL A 186 -21.92 -8.67 11.10
CA VAL A 186 -22.61 -7.66 11.91
C VAL A 186 -22.34 -7.97 13.38
N SER A 187 -21.62 -7.06 14.06
CA SER A 187 -21.33 -7.18 15.49
C SER A 187 -22.65 -7.40 16.22
N GLU A 188 -22.66 -8.31 17.21
CA GLU A 188 -23.84 -8.65 18.03
C GLU A 188 -24.48 -7.40 18.70
N LYS A 189 -23.73 -6.29 18.74
CA LYS A 189 -24.25 -4.93 18.89
C LYS A 189 -24.19 -4.25 17.53
N GLY A 190 -25.35 -4.09 16.90
CA GLY A 190 -25.51 -3.55 15.54
C GLY A 190 -24.73 -2.26 15.28
N ALA A 191 -24.44 -1.99 14.00
CA ALA A 191 -23.72 -0.80 13.56
C ALA A 191 -24.33 0.47 14.18
N VAL A 192 -23.63 1.09 15.13
CA VAL A 192 -24.10 2.34 15.74
C VAL A 192 -23.76 3.46 14.77
N ASP A 193 -24.78 4.00 14.11
CA ASP A 193 -24.63 5.18 13.28
C ASP A 193 -24.18 6.38 14.13
N LYS A 194 -23.46 7.33 13.53
CA LYS A 194 -23.05 8.57 14.22
C LYS A 194 -24.24 9.33 14.81
N GLU A 195 -25.42 9.17 14.21
CA GLU A 195 -26.67 9.74 14.70
C GLU A 195 -27.11 9.11 16.03
N ASP A 196 -26.90 7.80 16.20
CA ASP A 196 -27.26 7.07 17.42
C ASP A 196 -26.28 7.32 18.57
N MET A 197 -25.00 7.57 18.29
CA MET A 197 -24.05 8.06 19.31
C MET A 197 -24.44 9.44 19.85
N THR A 198 -24.96 10.32 19.00
CA THR A 198 -25.42 11.65 19.41
C THR A 198 -26.67 11.54 20.29
N LYS A 199 -27.58 10.62 19.98
CA LYS A 199 -28.76 10.31 20.81
C LYS A 199 -28.40 9.66 22.16
N LEU A 200 -27.43 8.73 22.19
CA LEU A 200 -26.98 8.06 23.42
C LEU A 200 -26.18 8.99 24.34
N SER A 201 -25.39 9.91 23.78
CA SER A 201 -24.74 10.98 24.53
C SER A 201 -25.74 11.99 25.10
N GLY A 202 -26.86 12.23 24.40
CA GLY A 202 -27.96 13.06 24.89
C GLY A 202 -28.79 12.37 25.99
N ALA A 203 -28.99 11.05 25.89
CA ALA A 203 -29.76 10.28 26.87
C ALA A 203 -29.04 10.12 28.23
N THR A 204 -27.71 10.02 28.22
CA THR A 204 -26.92 9.87 29.46
C THR A 204 -26.94 11.12 30.35
N VAL A 205 -27.29 12.30 29.80
CA VAL A 205 -27.41 13.55 30.58
C VAL A 205 -28.79 13.70 31.25
N SER A 206 -29.81 12.93 30.86
CA SER A 206 -31.18 13.10 31.38
C SER A 206 -31.65 12.04 32.39
N GLY A 207 -30.83 11.04 32.72
CA GLY A 207 -31.22 9.90 33.57
C GLY A 207 -30.79 9.95 35.04
N GLY A 208 -30.18 11.06 35.49
CA GLY A 208 -29.74 11.23 36.87
C GLY A 208 -30.78 11.92 37.75
N GLN A 209 -31.85 11.23 38.14
CA GLN A 209 -32.61 11.49 39.39
C GLN A 209 -33.81 10.53 39.51
N GLY A 210 -33.86 9.78 40.62
CA GLY A 210 -35.14 9.33 41.21
C GLY A 210 -35.28 7.84 41.49
N GLN A 211 -34.91 7.48 42.73
CA GLN A 211 -35.38 6.36 43.56
C GLN A 211 -34.99 4.92 43.19
#